data_AF-A0A2W7R128-F1
#
_entry.id   AF-A0A2W7R128-F1
#
_cell.length_a   1.000
_cell.length_b   1.000
_cell.length_c   1.000
_cell.angle_alpha   90.00
_cell.angle_beta   90.00
_cell.angle_gamma   90.00
#
_symmetry.space_group_name_H-M   'P 1'
#
loop_
_entity.id
_entity.type
_entity.pdbx_description
1 polymer ?
#
loop_
_entity_poly.entity_id
_entity_poly.type
_entity_poly.pdbx_seq_one_letter_code
_entity_poly.pdbx_strand_id
1 'polypeptide(L)'
;MKDFCRICDEYREMTFEHVPPKISFNKNTRYQKTTFLKLIENDNPFEHKLRGKVEQGGVGYYSLCGICNSYLGLKYVSSFNRYSNSFISLLNKKDSNYFEIEMHDFEQLKVLKQTISMFLAMNSSLFSKKNRELADFVSNFDSQYLPEKYRVFIYLNSEGQLRNIPTMVKGNFNSGVSVLATELTFPPLGHVLTIDFNGNLPYHHEITNFKNCSVEKKKSEFFKMHRLPTHLPFLLDYRDKQTIEFEFKEQKTSQ
;
A
#
# COMPACT_ATOMS: atom_id res chain seq x y z
N MET A 1 22.08 11.60 -4.06
CA MET A 1 21.52 11.42 -5.42
C MET A 1 20.60 12.60 -5.72
N LYS A 2 20.64 13.18 -6.93
CA LYS A 2 19.71 14.25 -7.33
C LYS A 2 18.64 13.70 -8.27
N ASP A 3 17.40 14.11 -8.07
CA ASP A 3 16.23 13.78 -8.90
C ASP A 3 15.13 14.86 -8.65
N PHE A 4 14.00 14.75 -9.35
CA PHE A 4 12.79 15.51 -9.08
C PHE A 4 12.05 14.96 -7.85
N CYS A 5 11.86 15.83 -6.86
CA CYS A 5 11.11 15.51 -5.64
C CYS A 5 9.67 15.10 -5.97
N ARG A 6 9.21 13.97 -5.43
CA ARG A 6 7.84 13.47 -5.68
C ARG A 6 6.72 14.34 -5.12
N ILE A 7 7.03 15.32 -4.26
CA ILE A 7 6.06 16.27 -3.69
C ILE A 7 6.16 17.66 -4.31
N CYS A 8 7.34 18.28 -4.39
CA CYS A 8 7.46 19.66 -4.89
C CYS A 8 7.84 19.77 -6.38
N ASP A 9 8.16 18.66 -7.05
CA ASP A 9 8.64 18.62 -8.45
C ASP A 9 9.90 19.47 -8.71
N GLU A 10 10.65 19.81 -7.67
CA GLU A 10 11.93 20.51 -7.82
C GLU A 10 13.08 19.51 -7.93
N TYR A 11 14.02 19.78 -8.83
CA TYR A 11 15.23 18.99 -8.99
C TYR A 11 16.24 19.30 -7.89
N ARG A 12 16.37 18.40 -6.91
CA ARG A 12 17.18 18.63 -5.69
C ARG A 12 17.86 17.34 -5.23
N GLU A 13 18.67 17.44 -4.18
CA GLU A 13 19.20 16.26 -3.51
C GLU A 13 18.08 15.54 -2.74
N MET A 14 17.95 14.24 -3.02
CA MET A 14 16.95 13.37 -2.40
C MET A 14 17.47 12.80 -1.09
N THR A 15 16.59 12.75 -0.10
CA THR A 15 16.83 12.12 1.19
C THR A 15 16.31 10.70 1.20
N PHE A 16 16.93 9.85 2.03
CA PHE A 16 16.49 8.49 2.23
C PHE A 16 15.30 8.44 3.18
N GLU A 17 14.20 7.83 2.75
CA GLU A 17 13.00 7.62 3.56
C GLU A 17 12.57 6.16 3.53
N HIS A 18 11.82 5.74 4.55
CA HIS A 18 11.26 4.39 4.62
C HIS A 18 9.77 4.43 4.31
N VAL A 19 9.31 3.52 3.46
CA VAL A 19 7.89 3.33 3.13
C VAL A 19 7.47 1.89 3.46
N PRO A 20 6.57 1.67 4.44
CA PRO A 20 6.03 2.66 5.37
C PRO A 20 7.10 3.20 6.36
N PRO A 21 6.81 4.26 7.13
CA PRO A 21 7.77 4.86 8.07
C PRO A 21 8.36 3.87 9.06
N LYS A 22 9.61 4.11 9.48
CA LYS A 22 10.35 3.23 10.39
C LYS A 22 9.65 2.90 11.70
N ILE A 23 8.93 3.88 12.23
CA ILE A 23 8.24 3.77 13.50
C ILE A 23 6.96 2.92 13.38
N SER A 24 6.48 2.67 12.16
CA SER A 24 5.36 1.75 11.89
C SER A 24 5.77 0.27 12.00
N PHE A 25 7.06 -0.05 12.16
CA PHE A 25 7.54 -1.43 12.16
C PHE A 25 7.40 -2.08 13.54
N ASN A 26 6.79 -3.26 13.57
CA ASN A 26 6.99 -4.18 14.69
C ASN A 26 8.38 -4.84 14.54
N LYS A 27 9.17 -4.85 15.61
CA LYS A 27 10.53 -5.47 15.64
C LYS A 27 10.54 -6.96 15.26
N ASN A 28 9.38 -7.60 15.28
CA ASN A 28 9.21 -9.03 14.99
C ASN A 28 8.74 -9.34 13.55
N THR A 29 8.48 -8.35 12.69
CA THR A 29 7.98 -8.63 11.34
C THR A 29 9.11 -9.14 10.44
N ARG A 30 9.16 -10.47 10.22
CA ARG A 30 10.05 -11.13 9.25
C ARG A 30 9.26 -11.38 7.97
N TYR A 31 9.78 -10.96 6.81
CA TYR A 31 9.15 -11.19 5.51
C TYR A 31 10.14 -11.62 4.46
N GLN A 32 9.63 -12.33 3.46
CA GLN A 32 10.35 -12.69 2.25
C GLN A 32 9.87 -11.78 1.12
N LYS A 33 10.81 -11.28 0.32
CA LYS A 33 10.56 -10.48 -0.87
C LYS A 33 11.05 -11.26 -2.08
N THR A 34 10.14 -11.62 -2.98
CA THR A 34 10.44 -12.28 -4.25
C THR A 34 10.03 -11.36 -5.40
N THR A 35 10.93 -11.16 -6.37
CA THR A 35 10.67 -10.33 -7.55
C THR A 35 9.94 -11.13 -8.63
N PHE A 36 9.16 -10.44 -9.46
CA PHE A 36 8.43 -11.05 -10.59
C PHE A 36 9.33 -11.89 -11.51
N LEU A 37 10.50 -11.37 -11.90
CA LEU A 37 11.45 -12.09 -12.76
C LEU A 37 11.89 -13.43 -12.16
N LYS A 38 12.12 -13.47 -10.84
CA LYS A 38 12.51 -14.71 -10.15
C LYS A 38 11.38 -15.73 -10.06
N LEU A 39 10.12 -15.31 -10.20
CA LEU A 39 8.97 -16.22 -10.21
C LEU A 39 8.75 -16.86 -11.57
N ILE A 40 9.05 -16.14 -12.66
CA ILE A 40 8.95 -16.69 -14.02
C ILE A 40 10.05 -17.74 -14.28
N GLU A 41 11.23 -17.56 -13.69
CA GLU A 41 12.35 -18.49 -13.83
C GLU A 41 12.15 -19.82 -13.07
N ASN A 42 11.11 -19.95 -12.25
CA ASN A 42 10.88 -21.14 -11.43
C ASN A 42 9.53 -21.81 -11.74
N ASP A 43 9.58 -23.13 -11.84
CA ASP A 43 8.44 -23.99 -12.20
C ASP A 43 7.31 -24.05 -11.16
N ASN A 44 7.60 -23.68 -9.91
CA ASN A 44 6.62 -23.51 -8.85
C ASN A 44 7.09 -22.37 -7.92
N PRO A 45 6.26 -21.34 -7.67
CA PRO A 45 6.62 -20.17 -6.87
C PRO A 45 6.94 -20.48 -5.39
N PHE A 46 6.66 -21.70 -4.92
CA PHE A 46 6.80 -22.15 -3.54
C PHE A 46 7.78 -23.32 -3.33
N GLU A 47 8.15 -24.07 -4.37
CA GLU A 47 8.97 -25.30 -4.24
C GLU A 47 10.44 -25.04 -3.94
N HIS A 48 10.95 -23.87 -4.31
CA HIS A 48 12.26 -23.44 -3.88
C HIS A 48 12.08 -22.41 -2.77
N LYS A 49 12.66 -22.66 -1.59
CA LYS A 49 12.99 -21.60 -0.62
C LYS A 49 13.95 -20.66 -1.34
N LEU A 50 13.40 -19.77 -2.18
CA LEU A 50 14.12 -18.71 -2.83
C LEU A 50 14.79 -17.97 -1.68
N ARG A 51 16.11 -18.07 -1.60
CA ARG A 51 16.94 -17.37 -0.60
C ARG A 51 16.89 -15.88 -0.95
N GLY A 52 15.73 -15.26 -0.76
CA GLY A 52 15.57 -13.82 -0.73
C GLY A 52 16.21 -13.28 0.53
N LYS A 53 16.84 -12.10 0.45
CA LYS A 53 17.25 -11.37 1.64
C LYS A 53 16.01 -11.20 2.52
N VAL A 54 16.10 -11.67 3.77
CA VAL A 54 15.16 -11.26 4.82
C VAL A 54 15.48 -9.80 5.11
N GLU A 55 14.82 -8.90 4.41
CA GLU A 55 14.89 -7.48 4.74
C GLU A 55 14.04 -7.25 5.99
N GLN A 56 14.54 -6.43 6.91
CA GLN A 56 13.78 -5.94 8.06
C GLN A 56 13.55 -4.45 7.84
N GLY A 57 12.30 -4.02 7.99
CA GLY A 57 11.79 -2.70 7.66
C GLY A 57 11.05 -2.61 6.33
N GLY A 58 10.38 -1.49 6.15
CA GLY A 58 9.82 -0.99 4.90
C GLY A 58 10.92 -0.69 3.89
N VAL A 59 10.52 -0.46 2.65
CA VAL A 59 11.48 -0.25 1.55
C VAL A 59 11.99 1.18 1.60
N GLY A 60 13.29 1.32 1.44
CA GLY A 60 13.96 2.61 1.39
C GLY A 60 13.88 3.24 0.02
N TYR A 61 13.50 4.52 -0.04
CA TYR A 61 13.43 5.30 -1.28
C TYR A 61 14.25 6.60 -1.14
N TYR A 62 14.85 7.03 -2.25
CA TYR A 62 15.43 8.37 -2.37
C TYR A 62 14.53 9.19 -3.29
N SER A 63 13.37 9.61 -2.77
CA SER A 63 12.29 10.19 -3.60
C SER A 63 11.89 11.61 -3.19
N LEU A 64 12.14 11.99 -1.94
CA LEU A 64 11.78 13.29 -1.40
C LEU A 64 12.99 14.16 -1.08
N CYS A 65 12.90 15.46 -1.39
CA CYS A 65 13.87 16.44 -0.90
C CYS A 65 13.74 16.61 0.62
N GLY A 66 14.80 17.10 1.28
CA GLY A 66 14.82 17.22 2.73
C GLY A 66 13.70 18.09 3.32
N ILE A 67 13.25 19.11 2.59
CA ILE A 67 12.16 20.00 3.02
C ILE A 67 10.84 19.22 3.07
N CYS A 68 10.46 18.58 1.95
CA CYS A 68 9.22 17.81 1.87
C CYS A 68 9.23 16.61 2.82
N ASN A 69 10.33 15.86 2.89
CA ASN A 69 10.44 14.70 3.78
C ASN A 69 10.25 15.11 5.25
N SER A 70 10.93 16.19 5.68
CA SER A 70 10.80 16.71 7.04
C SER A 70 9.37 17.18 7.34
N TYR A 71 8.75 17.89 6.40
CA TYR A 71 7.37 18.35 6.53
C TYR A 71 6.39 17.19 6.73
N LEU A 72 6.40 16.18 5.86
CA LEU A 72 5.52 15.02 5.96
C LEU A 72 5.77 14.23 7.26
N GLY A 73 7.04 14.04 7.60
CA GLY A 73 7.48 13.39 8.83
C GLY A 73 6.89 14.04 10.08
N LEU A 74 6.95 15.37 10.15
CA LEU A 74 6.40 16.13 11.27
C LEU A 74 4.87 16.13 11.30
N LYS A 75 4.21 16.19 10.14
CA LYS A 75 2.76 16.42 10.06
C LYS A 75 1.91 15.16 10.16
N TYR A 76 2.33 14.03 9.58
CA TYR A 76 1.42 12.90 9.34
C TYR A 76 1.88 11.55 9.90
N VAL A 77 3.19 11.34 10.04
CA VAL A 77 3.75 10.03 10.41
C VAL A 77 3.25 9.53 11.77
N SER A 78 3.18 10.40 12.78
CA SER A 78 2.72 10.01 14.13
C SER A 78 1.26 9.54 14.13
N SER A 79 0.38 10.23 13.41
CA SER A 79 -1.03 9.88 13.24
C SER A 79 -1.19 8.54 12.54
N PHE A 80 -0.46 8.34 11.43
CA PHE A 80 -0.47 7.09 10.68
C PHE A 80 0.05 5.90 11.50
N ASN A 81 1.10 6.09 12.29
CA ASN A 81 1.65 5.03 13.15
C ASN A 81 0.65 4.56 14.19
N ARG A 82 -0.02 5.50 14.88
CA ARG A 82 -1.07 5.16 15.86
C ARG A 82 -2.19 4.38 15.19
N TYR A 83 -2.67 4.87 14.05
CA TYR A 83 -3.69 4.22 13.24
C TYR A 83 -3.29 2.79 12.84
N SER A 84 -2.12 2.61 12.22
CA SER A 84 -1.65 1.30 11.76
C SER A 84 -1.46 0.33 12.93
N ASN A 85 -0.90 0.79 14.06
CA ASN A 85 -0.64 -0.06 15.22
C ASN A 85 -1.92 -0.59 15.89
N SER A 86 -3.04 0.12 15.77
CA SER A 86 -4.33 -0.32 16.30
C SER A 86 -4.83 -1.63 15.67
N PHE A 87 -4.32 -2.02 14.49
CA PHE A 87 -4.69 -3.28 13.83
C PHE A 87 -3.79 -4.47 14.18
N ILE A 88 -2.67 -4.26 14.90
CA ILE A 88 -1.68 -5.32 15.16
C ILE A 88 -2.29 -6.50 15.94
N SER A 89 -3.17 -6.22 16.92
CA SER A 89 -3.81 -7.26 17.72
C SER A 89 -4.64 -8.24 16.88
N LEU A 90 -5.11 -7.80 15.72
CA LEU A 90 -5.92 -8.60 14.80
C LEU A 90 -5.10 -9.63 14.03
N LEU A 91 -3.78 -9.46 13.92
CA LEU A 91 -2.91 -10.39 13.20
C LEU A 91 -2.86 -11.78 13.85
N ASN A 92 -3.15 -11.86 15.16
CA ASN A 92 -3.11 -13.11 15.91
C ASN A 92 -4.44 -13.90 15.86
N LYS A 93 -5.52 -13.31 15.34
CA LYS A 93 -6.84 -13.96 15.28
C LYS A 93 -6.91 -14.93 14.09
N LYS A 94 -6.66 -16.23 14.29
CA LYS A 94 -6.53 -17.21 13.20
C LYS A 94 -7.86 -17.62 12.55
N ASP A 95 -8.95 -17.57 13.28
CA ASP A 95 -10.22 -18.20 12.86
C ASP A 95 -11.16 -17.27 12.06
N SER A 96 -10.69 -16.09 11.65
CA SER A 96 -11.48 -15.18 10.82
C SER A 96 -10.66 -14.54 9.70
N ASN A 97 -11.29 -14.46 8.54
CA ASN A 97 -10.80 -13.69 7.39
C ASN A 97 -11.62 -12.42 7.15
N TYR A 98 -12.69 -12.18 7.90
CA TYR A 98 -13.49 -10.95 7.83
C TYR A 98 -13.51 -10.24 9.18
N PHE A 99 -13.37 -8.92 9.16
CA PHE A 99 -13.26 -8.12 10.36
C PHE A 99 -14.17 -6.91 10.29
N GLU A 100 -14.94 -6.72 11.36
CA GLU A 100 -15.66 -5.50 11.67
C GLU A 100 -14.99 -4.85 12.88
N ILE A 101 -14.46 -3.64 12.70
CA ILE A 101 -13.63 -2.98 13.69
C ILE A 101 -14.11 -1.55 13.84
N GLU A 102 -14.49 -1.18 15.05
CA GLU A 102 -14.69 0.22 15.39
C GLU A 102 -13.38 0.80 15.93
N MET A 103 -12.88 1.85 15.30
CA MET A 103 -11.76 2.64 15.80
C MET A 103 -12.28 4.02 16.16
N HIS A 104 -11.96 4.47 17.37
CA HIS A 104 -12.36 5.78 17.86
C HIS A 104 -11.21 6.80 17.77
N ASP A 105 -11.59 8.07 17.67
CA ASP A 105 -10.74 9.23 17.94
C ASP A 105 -9.35 9.26 17.26
N PHE A 106 -9.32 9.08 15.94
CA PHE A 106 -8.08 9.21 15.16
C PHE A 106 -8.18 10.25 14.03
N GLU A 107 -7.01 10.74 13.60
CA GLU A 107 -6.86 11.84 12.65
C GLU A 107 -6.95 11.34 11.20
N GLN A 108 -8.17 11.02 10.75
CA GLN A 108 -8.47 10.42 9.44
C GLN A 108 -7.78 11.12 8.26
N LEU A 109 -7.86 12.46 8.17
CA LEU A 109 -7.25 13.19 7.04
C LEU A 109 -5.72 13.01 7.00
N LYS A 110 -5.06 13.02 8.16
CA LYS A 110 -3.60 12.82 8.26
C LYS A 110 -3.21 11.41 7.86
N VAL A 111 -4.02 10.41 8.22
CA VAL A 111 -3.84 9.02 7.77
C VAL A 111 -3.90 8.95 6.25
N LEU A 112 -4.94 9.50 5.63
CA LEU A 112 -5.09 9.50 4.18
C LEU A 112 -3.93 10.22 3.47
N LYS A 113 -3.51 11.39 3.98
CA LYS A 113 -2.37 12.14 3.44
C LYS A 113 -1.05 11.36 3.55
N GLN A 114 -0.80 10.69 4.67
CA GLN A 114 0.38 9.82 4.80
C GLN A 114 0.32 8.62 3.84
N THR A 115 -0.85 8.01 3.66
CA THR A 115 -1.02 6.91 2.70
C THR A 115 -0.71 7.36 1.28
N ILE A 116 -1.21 8.52 0.85
CA ILE A 116 -0.93 9.08 -0.47
C ILE A 116 0.54 9.48 -0.60
N SER A 117 1.18 10.02 0.45
CA SER A 117 2.59 10.37 0.39
C SER A 117 3.49 9.15 0.22
N MET A 118 3.13 8.02 0.83
CA MET A 118 3.81 6.74 0.61
C MET A 118 3.70 6.26 -0.84
N PHE A 119 2.53 6.40 -1.47
CA PHE A 119 2.36 6.08 -2.89
C PHE A 119 3.17 6.99 -3.79
N LEU A 120 3.22 8.29 -3.51
CA LEU A 120 4.07 9.23 -4.25
C LEU A 120 5.56 8.84 -4.12
N ALA A 121 6.00 8.48 -2.92
CA ALA A 121 7.40 8.14 -2.65
C ALA A 121 7.87 6.86 -3.36
N MET A 122 7.03 5.83 -3.41
CA MET A 122 7.40 4.55 -4.05
C MET A 122 7.28 4.54 -5.57
N ASN A 123 6.61 5.54 -6.15
CA ASN A 123 6.43 5.67 -7.59
C ASN A 123 7.48 6.61 -8.23
N SER A 124 7.49 6.68 -9.56
CA SER A 124 8.42 7.52 -10.33
C SER A 124 8.07 9.01 -10.29
N SER A 125 8.99 9.90 -10.65
CA SER A 125 8.74 11.35 -10.74
C SER A 125 7.66 11.63 -11.78
N LEU A 126 7.68 10.88 -12.87
CA LEU A 126 6.67 10.95 -13.91
C LEU A 126 5.28 10.63 -13.37
N PHE A 127 5.14 9.66 -12.45
CA PHE A 127 3.88 9.38 -11.80
C PHE A 127 3.38 10.59 -11.00
N SER A 128 4.23 11.17 -10.14
CA SER A 128 3.88 12.36 -9.36
C SER A 128 3.52 13.54 -10.26
N LYS A 129 4.25 13.74 -11.35
CA LYS A 129 4.00 14.81 -12.32
C LYS A 129 2.68 14.64 -13.06
N LYS A 130 2.34 13.41 -13.47
CA LYS A 130 1.04 13.08 -14.09
C LYS A 130 -0.13 13.16 -13.11
N ASN A 131 0.13 12.96 -11.82
CA ASN A 131 -0.87 12.95 -10.75
C ASN A 131 -0.61 14.09 -9.75
N ARG A 132 -0.35 15.29 -10.25
CA ARG A 132 0.07 16.44 -9.45
C ARG A 132 -0.91 16.77 -8.32
N GLU A 133 -2.19 16.54 -8.56
CA GLU A 133 -3.29 16.70 -7.58
C GLU A 133 -3.06 15.89 -6.29
N LEU A 134 -2.43 14.71 -6.37
CA LEU A 134 -2.04 13.93 -5.19
C LEU A 134 -0.94 14.64 -4.38
N ALA A 135 0.07 15.18 -5.06
CA ALA A 135 1.17 15.90 -4.43
C ALA A 135 0.70 17.22 -3.79
N ASP A 136 -0.21 17.93 -4.46
CA ASP A 136 -0.83 19.15 -3.94
C ASP A 136 -1.74 18.84 -2.74
N PHE A 137 -2.48 17.72 -2.78
CA PHE A 137 -3.27 17.25 -1.64
C PHE A 137 -2.41 16.98 -0.40
N VAL A 138 -1.26 16.33 -0.52
CA VAL A 138 -0.42 16.01 0.65
C VAL A 138 0.47 17.16 1.11
N SER A 139 0.83 18.08 0.22
CA SER A 139 1.68 19.23 0.57
C SER A 139 0.92 20.34 1.28
N ASN A 140 -0.36 20.51 0.97
CA ASN A 140 -1.23 21.46 1.67
C ASN A 140 -1.82 20.80 2.93
N PHE A 141 -1.52 21.34 4.11
CA PHE A 141 -1.94 20.79 5.40
C PHE A 141 -3.47 20.66 5.53
N ASP A 142 -4.20 21.70 5.16
CA ASP A 142 -5.64 21.83 5.37
C ASP A 142 -6.48 21.37 4.17
N SER A 143 -5.84 21.07 3.03
CA SER A 143 -6.57 20.65 1.83
C SER A 143 -7.36 19.36 2.07
N GLN A 144 -8.65 19.43 1.75
CA GLN A 144 -9.58 18.29 1.68
C GLN A 144 -9.89 17.90 0.23
N TYR A 145 -9.34 18.64 -0.74
CA TYR A 145 -9.59 18.40 -2.15
C TYR A 145 -8.73 17.24 -2.66
N LEU A 146 -9.37 16.10 -2.86
CA LEU A 146 -8.83 14.95 -3.56
C LEU A 146 -9.83 14.55 -4.66
N PRO A 147 -9.45 14.64 -5.95
CA PRO A 147 -10.32 14.28 -7.07
C PRO A 147 -10.92 12.87 -6.94
N GLU A 148 -12.17 12.70 -7.38
CA GLU A 148 -12.92 11.42 -7.24
C GLU A 148 -12.29 10.25 -8.00
N LYS A 149 -11.47 10.52 -9.02
CA LYS A 149 -10.72 9.47 -9.72
C LYS A 149 -9.71 8.73 -8.83
N TYR A 150 -9.33 9.32 -7.70
CA TYR A 150 -8.41 8.72 -6.73
C TYR A 150 -9.19 8.09 -5.59
N ARG A 151 -9.13 6.76 -5.51
CA ARG A 151 -9.77 6.01 -4.42
C ARG A 151 -8.74 5.18 -3.67
N VAL A 152 -8.77 5.27 -2.36
CA VAL A 152 -7.82 4.61 -1.46
C VAL A 152 -8.54 3.54 -0.65
N PHE A 153 -8.00 2.34 -0.69
CA PHE A 153 -8.54 1.17 -0.02
C PHE A 153 -7.52 0.56 0.91
N ILE A 154 -8.02 -0.14 1.93
CA ILE A 154 -7.21 -0.91 2.86
C ILE A 154 -7.72 -2.34 3.01
N TYR A 155 -6.85 -3.22 3.46
CA TYR A 155 -7.19 -4.57 3.88
C TYR A 155 -6.22 -5.04 4.96
N LEU A 156 -6.58 -6.07 5.72
CA LEU A 156 -5.69 -6.66 6.72
C LEU A 156 -4.70 -7.61 6.05
N ASN A 157 -3.43 -7.54 6.45
CA ASN A 157 -2.42 -8.47 5.97
C ASN A 157 -1.59 -9.02 7.13
N SER A 158 -1.60 -10.34 7.28
CA SER A 158 -0.80 -11.08 8.27
C SER A 158 0.07 -12.16 7.64
N GLU A 159 0.00 -12.35 6.32
CA GLU A 159 0.70 -13.42 5.62
C GLU A 159 1.05 -13.06 4.18
N GLY A 160 2.03 -13.77 3.63
CA GLY A 160 2.57 -13.52 2.30
C GLY A 160 3.80 -12.61 2.33
N GLN A 161 4.05 -11.96 1.20
CA GLN A 161 5.20 -11.11 0.96
C GLN A 161 4.84 -9.63 1.14
N LEU A 162 5.83 -8.80 1.48
CA LEU A 162 5.66 -7.37 1.34
C LEU A 162 5.47 -7.00 -0.12
N ARG A 163 4.57 -6.06 -0.39
CA ARG A 163 4.40 -5.49 -1.73
C ARG A 163 4.70 -4.02 -1.69
N ASN A 164 5.52 -3.59 -2.65
CA ASN A 164 5.64 -2.20 -3.04
C ASN A 164 5.52 -2.22 -4.55
N ILE A 165 4.27 -2.25 -5.03
CA ILE A 165 3.95 -2.35 -6.44
C ILE A 165 3.74 -0.93 -6.94
N PRO A 166 4.69 -0.39 -7.74
CA PRO A 166 4.47 0.87 -8.44
C PRO A 166 3.25 0.75 -9.35
N THR A 167 2.83 1.86 -9.92
CA THR A 167 1.64 1.94 -10.76
C THR A 167 1.64 0.87 -11.85
N MET A 168 0.63 0.03 -11.82
CA MET A 168 0.41 -1.10 -12.72
C MET A 168 -1.06 -1.18 -13.14
N VAL A 169 -1.32 -1.83 -14.27
CA VAL A 169 -2.67 -2.16 -14.71
C VAL A 169 -2.91 -3.65 -14.49
N LYS A 170 -3.99 -3.98 -13.78
CA LYS A 170 -4.55 -5.34 -13.74
C LYS A 170 -5.74 -5.40 -14.69
N GLY A 171 -5.62 -6.17 -15.77
CA GLY A 171 -6.73 -6.47 -16.67
C GLY A 171 -7.34 -7.84 -16.38
N ASN A 172 -8.66 -7.93 -16.48
CA ASN A 172 -9.36 -9.20 -16.65
C ASN A 172 -9.89 -9.25 -18.09
N PHE A 173 -9.27 -10.10 -18.92
CA PHE A 173 -9.64 -10.23 -20.33
C PHE A 173 -11.05 -10.78 -20.54
N ASN A 174 -11.58 -11.56 -19.59
CA ASN A 174 -12.90 -12.17 -19.70
C ASN A 174 -14.01 -11.15 -19.40
N SER A 175 -13.79 -10.25 -18.43
CA SER A 175 -14.79 -9.23 -18.05
C SER A 175 -14.56 -7.86 -18.72
N GLY A 176 -13.42 -7.66 -19.38
CA GLY A 176 -13.02 -6.36 -19.95
C GLY A 176 -12.67 -5.29 -18.90
N VAL A 177 -12.68 -5.64 -17.61
CA VAL A 177 -12.39 -4.70 -16.51
C VAL A 177 -10.89 -4.55 -16.34
N SER A 178 -10.41 -3.30 -16.36
CA SER A 178 -9.03 -2.93 -16.03
C SER A 178 -8.99 -2.06 -14.78
N VAL A 179 -8.02 -2.31 -13.90
CA VAL A 179 -7.74 -1.51 -12.71
C VAL A 179 -6.34 -0.95 -12.80
N LEU A 180 -6.22 0.36 -12.95
CA LEU A 180 -4.96 1.09 -12.80
C LEU A 180 -4.75 1.41 -11.31
N ALA A 181 -3.72 0.85 -10.69
CA ALA A 181 -3.48 1.05 -9.26
C ALA A 181 -2.02 0.89 -8.85
N THR A 182 -1.71 1.34 -7.66
CA THR A 182 -0.46 1.08 -6.93
C THR A 182 -0.81 0.46 -5.57
N GLU A 183 0.02 -0.47 -5.09
CA GLU A 183 -0.28 -1.26 -3.89
C GLU A 183 0.94 -1.32 -2.96
N LEU A 184 0.69 -1.06 -1.68
CA LEU A 184 1.64 -1.15 -0.58
C LEU A 184 1.13 -2.15 0.45
N THR A 185 1.83 -3.26 0.63
CA THR A 185 1.52 -4.24 1.68
C THR A 185 2.62 -4.26 2.72
N PHE A 186 2.25 -3.92 3.95
CA PHE A 186 3.11 -4.04 5.11
C PHE A 186 2.29 -4.33 6.37
N PRO A 187 2.43 -5.52 6.99
CA PRO A 187 1.64 -5.90 8.15
C PRO A 187 1.62 -4.80 9.24
N PRO A 188 0.43 -4.44 9.77
CA PRO A 188 -0.82 -5.20 9.71
C PRO A 188 -1.73 -4.91 8.50
N LEU A 189 -1.38 -3.98 7.61
CA LEU A 189 -2.27 -3.48 6.57
C LEU A 189 -1.67 -3.59 5.18
N GLY A 190 -2.52 -3.77 4.19
CA GLY A 190 -2.23 -3.35 2.83
C GLY A 190 -3.06 -2.14 2.44
N HIS A 191 -2.52 -1.34 1.53
CA HIS A 191 -3.12 -0.13 0.99
C HIS A 191 -3.10 -0.21 -0.53
N VAL A 192 -4.18 0.22 -1.17
CA VAL A 192 -4.31 0.31 -2.62
C VAL A 192 -4.78 1.71 -2.97
N LEU A 193 -4.10 2.37 -3.90
CA LEU A 193 -4.60 3.58 -4.56
C LEU A 193 -4.96 3.21 -6.00
N THR A 194 -6.24 3.37 -6.34
CA THR A 194 -6.73 3.23 -7.71
C THR A 194 -6.87 4.58 -8.39
N ILE A 195 -6.74 4.60 -9.72
CA ILE A 195 -6.84 5.79 -10.56
C ILE A 195 -7.86 5.49 -11.66
N ASP A 196 -8.88 6.34 -11.78
CA ASP A 196 -9.97 6.23 -12.77
C ASP A 196 -10.72 4.88 -12.70
N PHE A 197 -10.86 4.31 -11.50
CA PHE A 197 -11.57 3.05 -11.27
C PHE A 197 -12.86 3.23 -10.45
N ASN A 198 -14.00 3.05 -11.13
CA ASN A 198 -15.34 3.18 -10.53
C ASN A 198 -15.95 1.83 -10.10
N GLY A 199 -15.23 0.72 -10.25
CA GLY A 199 -15.69 -0.60 -9.80
C GLY A 199 -15.58 -0.79 -8.29
N ASN A 200 -15.82 -2.02 -7.83
CA ASN A 200 -15.73 -2.38 -6.42
C ASN A 200 -14.51 -3.26 -6.13
N LEU A 201 -13.92 -3.06 -4.95
CA LEU A 201 -12.95 -3.98 -4.34
C LEU A 201 -13.62 -4.59 -3.10
N PRO A 202 -14.43 -5.67 -3.27
CA PRO A 202 -15.40 -6.11 -2.25
C PRO A 202 -14.76 -6.64 -0.96
N TYR A 203 -13.46 -6.94 -0.99
CA TYR A 203 -12.74 -7.45 0.17
C TYR A 203 -11.98 -6.35 0.94
N HIS A 204 -12.02 -5.12 0.44
CA HIS A 204 -11.30 -3.98 0.97
C HIS A 204 -12.26 -2.99 1.64
N HIS A 205 -11.74 -2.19 2.57
CA HIS A 205 -12.45 -1.02 3.10
C HIS A 205 -11.95 0.23 2.39
N GLU A 206 -12.85 1.04 1.85
CA GLU A 206 -12.49 2.32 1.24
C GLU A 206 -12.31 3.40 2.32
N ILE A 207 -11.17 4.12 2.28
CA ILE A 207 -10.85 5.22 3.20
C ILE A 207 -10.75 6.58 2.50
N THR A 208 -11.17 6.66 1.23
CA THR A 208 -11.17 7.93 0.45
C THR A 208 -11.98 9.02 1.15
N ASN A 209 -13.06 8.64 1.83
CA ASN A 209 -13.94 9.52 2.60
C ASN A 209 -13.23 10.26 3.75
N PHE A 210 -12.04 9.83 4.17
CA PHE A 210 -11.23 10.52 5.18
C PHE A 210 -10.86 11.94 4.77
N LYS A 211 -10.91 12.26 3.47
CA LYS A 211 -10.75 13.62 2.94
C LYS A 211 -11.80 14.60 3.49
N ASN A 212 -12.97 14.09 3.91
CA ASN A 212 -14.10 14.90 4.39
C ASN A 212 -13.96 15.36 5.86
N CYS A 213 -12.80 15.11 6.48
CA CYS A 213 -12.51 15.51 7.86
C CYS A 213 -11.54 16.66 7.89
N SER A 214 -11.74 17.64 8.78
CA SER A 214 -10.74 18.69 8.98
C SER A 214 -9.48 18.10 9.62
N VAL A 215 -8.33 18.71 9.37
CA VAL A 215 -7.03 18.13 9.73
C VAL A 215 -6.83 17.91 11.23
N GLU A 216 -7.45 18.73 12.08
CA GLU A 216 -7.38 18.63 13.54
C GLU A 216 -8.50 17.76 14.13
N LYS A 217 -9.54 17.47 13.36
CA LYS A 217 -10.70 16.73 13.85
C LYS A 217 -10.38 15.24 13.87
N LYS A 218 -10.63 14.65 15.04
CA LYS A 218 -10.66 13.21 15.24
C LYS A 218 -12.09 12.71 15.06
N LYS A 219 -12.24 11.52 14.47
CA LYS A 219 -13.53 10.82 14.36
C LYS A 219 -13.33 9.34 14.57
N SER A 220 -14.44 8.67 14.81
CA SER A 220 -14.52 7.22 14.75
C SER A 220 -14.77 6.75 13.31
N GLU A 221 -14.32 5.55 12.99
CA GLU A 221 -14.60 4.84 11.73
C GLU A 221 -14.96 3.40 12.03
N PHE A 222 -15.92 2.86 11.28
CA PHE A 222 -16.26 1.44 11.32
C PHE A 222 -15.70 0.74 10.08
N PHE A 223 -14.63 -0.03 10.27
CA PHE A 223 -13.96 -0.75 9.20
C PHE A 223 -14.62 -2.10 8.94
N LYS A 224 -14.89 -2.39 7.66
CA LYS A 224 -15.32 -3.69 7.15
C LYS A 224 -14.34 -4.17 6.10
N MET A 225 -13.43 -5.08 6.46
CA MET A 225 -12.41 -5.55 5.53
C MET A 225 -12.03 -7.00 5.78
N HIS A 226 -11.45 -7.61 4.75
CA HIS A 226 -10.93 -8.95 4.84
C HIS A 226 -9.44 -8.94 5.16
N ARG A 227 -8.99 -10.06 5.71
CA ARG A 227 -7.58 -10.44 5.70
C ARG A 227 -7.25 -11.05 4.34
N LEU A 228 -6.28 -10.48 3.64
CA LEU A 228 -5.90 -10.89 2.29
C LEU A 228 -4.42 -11.28 2.22
N PRO A 229 -4.10 -12.51 1.77
CA PRO A 229 -2.72 -12.97 1.61
C PRO A 229 -2.05 -12.30 0.41
N THR A 230 -0.73 -12.11 0.49
CA THR A 230 0.06 -11.53 -0.60
C THR A 230 1.15 -12.47 -1.07
N HIS A 231 0.79 -13.70 -1.47
CA HIS A 231 1.78 -14.74 -1.80
C HIS A 231 2.61 -14.44 -3.04
N LEU A 232 2.03 -13.77 -4.04
CA LEU A 232 2.69 -13.38 -5.29
C LEU A 232 2.89 -11.85 -5.36
N PRO A 233 3.84 -11.30 -6.12
CA PRO A 233 4.05 -9.86 -6.26
C PRO A 233 3.14 -9.23 -7.31
N PHE A 234 1.87 -9.68 -7.37
CA PHE A 234 0.89 -9.22 -8.35
C PHE A 234 -0.14 -8.28 -7.72
N LEU A 235 -0.41 -7.19 -8.43
CA LEU A 235 -1.40 -6.19 -8.05
C LEU A 235 -2.75 -6.85 -7.83
N LEU A 236 -3.37 -6.63 -6.66
CA LEU A 236 -4.70 -7.15 -6.33
C LEU A 236 -4.86 -8.67 -6.48
N ASP A 237 -3.78 -9.44 -6.36
CA ASP A 237 -3.84 -10.90 -6.29
C ASP A 237 -3.86 -11.31 -4.82
N TYR A 238 -4.92 -11.96 -4.37
CA TYR A 238 -5.10 -12.37 -2.99
C TYR A 238 -5.48 -13.85 -2.87
N ARG A 239 -5.13 -14.64 -3.89
CA ARG A 239 -5.38 -16.08 -3.87
C ARG A 239 -4.56 -16.74 -2.77
N ASP A 240 -5.16 -17.73 -2.11
CA ASP A 240 -4.46 -18.59 -1.16
C ASP A 240 -3.46 -19.51 -1.89
N LYS A 241 -2.54 -20.11 -1.14
CA LYS A 241 -1.49 -20.96 -1.71
C LYS A 241 -2.04 -22.17 -2.46
N GLN A 242 -3.11 -22.80 -1.97
CA GLN A 242 -3.64 -24.02 -2.57
C GLN A 242 -4.25 -23.71 -3.94
N THR A 243 -5.00 -22.62 -4.04
CA THR A 243 -5.52 -22.11 -5.31
C THR A 243 -4.39 -21.83 -6.30
N ILE A 244 -3.33 -21.16 -5.87
CA ILE A 244 -2.17 -20.87 -6.72
C ILE A 244 -1.51 -22.17 -7.21
N GLU A 245 -1.17 -23.08 -6.29
CA GLU A 245 -0.52 -24.36 -6.62
C GLU A 245 -1.36 -25.23 -7.57
N PHE A 246 -2.69 -25.24 -7.40
CA PHE A 246 -3.60 -25.96 -8.27
C PHE A 246 -3.57 -25.39 -9.70
N GLU A 247 -3.71 -24.08 -9.86
CA GLU A 247 -3.69 -23.44 -11.18
C GLU A 247 -2.34 -23.63 -11.91
N PHE A 248 -1.21 -23.62 -11.20
CA PHE A 248 0.10 -23.90 -11.78
C PHE A 248 0.23 -25.34 -12.30
N LYS A 249 -0.39 -26.32 -11.63
CA LYS A 249 -0.40 -27.73 -12.07
C LYS A 249 -1.28 -27.93 -13.31
N GLU A 250 -2.45 -27.31 -13.36
CA GLU A 250 -3.36 -27.38 -14.51
C GLU A 250 -2.73 -26.80 -15.80
N GLN A 251 -1.99 -25.69 -15.67
CA GLN A 251 -1.27 -25.11 -16.82
C GLN A 251 -0.19 -26.04 -17.39
N LYS A 252 0.46 -26.86 -16.55
CA LYS A 252 1.45 -27.86 -16.99
C LYS A 252 0.83 -29.09 -17.65
N THR A 253 -0.42 -29.41 -17.33
CA THR A 253 -1.12 -30.59 -17.87
C THR A 253 -1.77 -30.28 -19.23
N SER A 254 -1.87 -28.98 -19.56
CA SER A 254 -2.46 -28.48 -20.81
C SER A 254 -1.41 -28.05 -21.87
N GLN A 255 -0.11 -28.27 -21.60
CA GLN A 255 1.02 -28.09 -22.54
C GLN A 255 1.58 -29.46 -22.92
#